data_AF-A0A316MCH1-F1
#
_entry.id   AF-A0A316MCH1-F1
#
_cell.length_a   1.000
_cell.length_b   1.000
_cell.length_c   1.000
_cell.angle_alpha   90.00
_cell.angle_beta   90.00
_cell.angle_gamma   90.00
#
_symmetry.space_group_name_H-M   'P 1'
#
loop_
_entity.id
_entity.type
_entity.pdbx_description
1 polymer ?
#
loop_
_entity_poly.entity_id
_entity_poly.type
_entity_poly.pdbx_seq_one_letter_code
_entity_poly.pdbx_strand_id
1 'polypeptide(L)'
;MADGKILSILAYCGFLFFLPLVGCPQSRFGRFHANQGLLVLICDVLADTICDIFSAIIPWYSGVHFLVPLISIILWIPCVALFILGLINAINGKAKELPLIGKIRIIR
;
A
#
# COMPACT_ATOMS: atom_id res chain seq x y z
N MET A 1 -17.02 19.06 1.79
CA MET A 1 -15.84 18.17 1.91
C MET A 1 -16.24 16.82 1.33
N ALA A 2 -15.40 16.10 0.59
CA ALA A 2 -15.77 14.74 0.16
C ALA A 2 -16.10 13.91 1.41
N ASP A 3 -17.28 13.29 1.45
CA ASP A 3 -17.71 12.48 2.60
C ASP A 3 -16.67 11.40 2.89
N GLY A 4 -16.03 11.51 4.06
CA GLY A 4 -14.97 10.59 4.48
C GLY A 4 -13.56 10.88 3.96
N LYS A 5 -13.24 12.12 3.57
CA LYS A 5 -11.87 12.51 3.13
C LYS A 5 -10.79 12.09 4.13
N ILE A 6 -10.97 12.41 5.41
CA ILE A 6 -9.99 12.07 6.46
C ILE A 6 -9.81 10.55 6.55
N LEU A 7 -10.92 9.80 6.57
CA LEU A 7 -10.87 8.33 6.62
C LEU A 7 -10.17 7.76 5.37
N SER A 8 -10.36 8.38 4.21
CA SER A 8 -9.73 7.98 2.95
C SER A 8 -8.21 8.23 2.93
N ILE A 9 -7.75 9.28 3.61
CA ILE A 9 -6.31 9.54 3.83
C ILE A 9 -5.75 8.46 4.76
N LEU A 10 -6.43 8.20 5.88
CA LEU A 10 -6.02 7.18 6.84
C LEU A 10 -6.01 5.76 6.25
N ALA A 11 -6.80 5.50 5.21
CA ALA A 11 -6.87 4.21 4.54
C ALA A 11 -5.52 3.73 3.96
N TYR A 12 -4.57 4.63 3.73
CA TYR A 12 -3.23 4.29 3.25
C TYR A 12 -2.25 3.93 4.37
N CYS A 13 -2.61 4.18 5.64
CA CYS A 13 -1.77 3.88 6.79
C CYS A 13 -1.94 2.40 7.21
N GLY A 14 -1.39 1.49 6.39
CA GLY A 14 -1.34 0.05 6.65
C GLY A 14 -2.72 -0.56 6.86
N PHE A 15 -2.94 -1.17 8.04
CA PHE A 15 -4.18 -1.86 8.37
C PHE A 15 -5.42 -0.96 8.47
N LEU A 16 -5.28 0.36 8.38
CA LEU A 16 -6.40 1.30 8.46
C LEU A 16 -7.24 1.41 7.16
N PHE A 17 -6.95 0.61 6.14
CA PHE A 17 -7.67 0.59 4.86
C PHE A 17 -9.19 0.42 5.01
N PHE A 18 -9.67 -0.24 6.08
CA PHE A 18 -11.10 -0.49 6.32
C PHE A 18 -11.85 0.72 6.91
N LEU A 19 -11.16 1.75 7.40
CA LEU A 19 -11.82 2.90 8.05
C LEU A 19 -12.89 3.59 7.20
N PRO A 20 -12.70 3.82 5.88
CA PRO A 20 -13.77 4.37 5.05
C PRO A 20 -14.99 3.45 4.94
N LEU A 21 -14.81 2.13 5.04
CA LEU A 21 -15.90 1.15 4.92
C LEU A 21 -16.84 1.22 6.12
N VAL A 22 -16.33 1.57 7.29
CA VAL A 22 -17.12 1.65 8.54
C VAL A 22 -17.57 3.08 8.84
N GLY A 23 -16.71 4.07 8.62
CA GLY A 23 -17.00 5.46 8.98
C GLY A 23 -17.69 6.28 7.89
N CYS A 24 -17.61 5.85 6.62
CA CYS A 24 -18.38 6.46 5.53
C CYS A 24 -18.85 5.41 4.50
N PRO A 25 -19.62 4.38 4.92
CA PRO A 25 -19.98 3.23 4.08
C PRO A 25 -20.70 3.61 2.78
N GLN A 26 -21.40 4.75 2.72
CA GLN A 26 -22.12 5.19 1.52
C GLN A 26 -21.23 5.99 0.54
N SER A 27 -20.00 6.34 0.93
CA SER A 27 -19.08 7.11 0.11
C SER A 27 -18.41 6.24 -0.96
N ARG A 28 -18.68 6.52 -2.24
CA ARG A 28 -17.94 5.89 -3.36
C ARG A 28 -16.46 6.27 -3.32
N PHE A 29 -16.15 7.50 -2.91
CA PHE A 29 -14.78 7.99 -2.72
C PHE A 29 -14.06 7.21 -1.60
N GLY A 30 -14.74 7.02 -0.46
CA GLY A 30 -14.24 6.23 0.66
C GLY A 30 -13.95 4.79 0.26
N ARG A 31 -14.89 4.10 -0.39
CA ARG A 31 -14.69 2.73 -0.91
C ARG A 31 -13.55 2.63 -1.91
N PHE A 32 -13.41 3.61 -2.79
CA PHE A 32 -12.28 3.65 -3.73
C PHE A 32 -10.94 3.69 -2.99
N HIS A 33 -10.77 4.60 -2.03
CA HIS A 33 -9.52 4.72 -1.27
C HIS A 33 -9.30 3.57 -0.28
N ALA A 34 -10.36 2.96 0.24
CA ALA A 34 -10.25 1.71 0.98
C ALA A 34 -9.66 0.58 0.13
N ASN A 35 -10.14 0.42 -1.11
CA ASN A 35 -9.58 -0.57 -2.04
C ASN A 35 -8.12 -0.26 -2.40
N GLN A 36 -7.79 1.00 -2.74
CA GLN A 36 -6.41 1.37 -3.05
C GLN A 36 -5.47 1.20 -1.84
N GLY A 37 -5.92 1.57 -0.64
CA GLY A 37 -5.17 1.38 0.61
C GLY A 37 -4.90 -0.09 0.90
N LEU A 38 -5.89 -0.96 0.70
CA LEU A 38 -5.72 -2.41 0.81
C LEU A 38 -4.67 -2.95 -0.18
N LEU A 39 -4.70 -2.48 -1.43
CA LEU A 39 -3.72 -2.91 -2.43
C LEU A 39 -2.30 -2.46 -2.09
N VAL A 40 -2.14 -1.25 -1.53
CA VAL A 40 -0.84 -0.78 -1.01
C VAL A 40 -0.36 -1.66 0.14
N LEU A 41 -1.23 -1.98 1.11
CA LEU A 41 -0.90 -2.90 2.21
C LEU A 41 -0.47 -4.29 1.70
N ILE A 42 -1.18 -4.83 0.71
CA ILE A 42 -0.81 -6.12 0.10
C ILE A 42 0.57 -6.04 -0.55
N CYS A 43 0.87 -4.98 -1.30
CA CYS A 43 2.19 -4.80 -1.90
C CYS A 43 3.30 -4.76 -0.85
N ASP A 44 3.09 -4.03 0.24
CA ASP A 44 4.05 -3.87 1.33
C ASP A 44 4.32 -5.23 2.02
N VAL A 45 3.26 -5.95 2.40
CA VAL A 45 3.37 -7.29 3.00
C VAL A 45 4.07 -8.28 2.07
N LEU A 46 3.77 -8.23 0.75
CA LEU A 46 4.45 -9.08 -0.23
C LEU A 46 5.94 -8.75 -0.37
N ALA A 47 6.29 -7.46 -0.38
CA ALA A 47 7.68 -7.02 -0.43
C ALA A 47 8.48 -7.50 0.79
N ASP A 48 7.92 -7.33 2.00
CA ASP A 48 8.54 -7.79 3.24
C ASP A 48 8.68 -9.30 3.27
N THR A 49 7.62 -10.03 2.90
CA THR A 49 7.63 -11.50 2.84
C THR A 49 8.72 -12.02 1.90
N ILE A 50 8.91 -11.37 0.73
CA ILE A 50 9.98 -11.74 -0.21
C ILE A 50 11.35 -11.50 0.43
N CYS A 51 11.57 -10.37 1.11
CA CYS A 51 12.82 -10.08 1.80
C CYS A 51 13.13 -11.07 2.93
N ASP A 52 12.13 -11.45 3.71
CA ASP A 52 12.25 -12.45 4.78
C ASP A 52 12.65 -13.82 4.23
N ILE A 53 12.04 -14.24 3.12
CA ILE A 53 12.39 -15.48 2.43
C ILE A 53 13.84 -15.45 1.95
N PHE A 54 14.30 -14.36 1.32
CA PHE A 54 15.69 -14.24 0.88
C PHE A 54 16.67 -14.29 2.07
N SER A 55 16.33 -13.61 3.17
CA SER A 55 17.15 -13.59 4.38
C SER A 55 17.22 -14.96 5.06
N ALA A 56 16.16 -15.74 5.01
CA ALA A 56 16.13 -17.10 5.58
C ALA A 56 16.94 -18.10 4.74
N ILE A 57 16.93 -17.95 3.42
CA ILE A 57 17.63 -18.86 2.48
C ILE A 57 19.12 -18.54 2.39
N ILE A 58 19.50 -17.26 2.44
CA ILE A 58 20.89 -16.82 2.33
C ILE A 58 21.50 -16.77 3.73
N PRO A 59 22.45 -17.65 4.10
CA PRO A 59 23.03 -17.62 5.44
C PRO A 59 23.75 -16.29 5.71
N TRP A 60 23.61 -15.76 6.91
CA TRP A 60 24.18 -14.46 7.30
C TRP A 60 25.71 -14.38 7.17
N TYR A 61 26.39 -15.52 7.33
CA TYR A 61 27.85 -15.65 7.17
C TYR A 61 28.30 -15.88 5.72
N SER A 62 27.36 -15.94 4.76
CA SER A 62 27.70 -16.07 3.36
C SER A 62 28.26 -14.76 2.83
N GLY A 63 29.32 -14.84 2.00
CA GLY A 63 29.88 -13.66 1.33
C GLY A 63 28.92 -12.95 0.36
N VAL A 64 27.72 -13.50 0.13
CA VAL A 64 26.67 -12.93 -0.72
C VAL A 64 25.53 -12.28 0.08
N HIS A 65 25.56 -12.34 1.42
CA HIS A 65 24.49 -11.78 2.27
C HIS A 65 24.31 -10.26 2.11
N PHE A 66 25.33 -9.55 1.62
CA PHE A 66 25.25 -8.12 1.30
C PHE A 66 24.22 -7.78 0.21
N LEU A 67 23.73 -8.77 -0.55
CA LEU A 67 22.70 -8.58 -1.58
C LEU A 67 21.30 -8.39 -1.00
N VAL A 68 21.03 -8.94 0.19
CA VAL A 68 19.73 -8.84 0.88
C VAL A 68 19.25 -7.38 1.03
N PRO A 69 20.04 -6.44 1.58
CA PRO A 69 19.61 -5.05 1.69
C PRO A 69 19.40 -4.36 0.33
N LEU A 70 20.12 -4.77 -0.73
CA LEU A 70 19.92 -4.22 -2.07
C LEU A 70 18.54 -4.62 -2.65
N ILE A 71 18.16 -5.89 -2.48
CA ILE A 71 16.84 -6.39 -2.89
C ILE A 71 15.75 -5.66 -2.11
N SER A 72 15.94 -5.48 -0.79
CA SER A 72 14.99 -4.76 0.05
C SER A 72 14.73 -3.34 -0.45
N ILE A 73 15.79 -2.57 -0.77
CA ILE A 73 15.64 -1.21 -1.32
C ILE A 73 14.84 -1.22 -2.64
N ILE A 74 15.14 -2.16 -3.54
CA ILE A 74 14.48 -2.26 -4.83
C ILE A 74 12.97 -2.54 -4.68
N LEU A 75 12.59 -3.38 -3.71
CA LEU A 75 11.18 -3.71 -3.46
C LEU A 75 10.45 -2.62 -2.68
N TRP A 76 11.14 -1.91 -1.79
CA TRP A 76 10.53 -0.91 -0.92
C TRP A 76 10.23 0.42 -1.62
N ILE A 77 11.12 0.90 -2.50
CA ILE A 77 10.93 2.15 -3.26
C ILE A 77 9.57 2.24 -3.98
N PRO A 78 9.14 1.25 -4.78
CA PRO A 78 7.84 1.32 -5.44
C PRO A 78 6.67 1.30 -4.46
N CYS A 79 6.77 0.56 -3.33
CA CYS A 79 5.74 0.54 -2.29
C CYS A 79 5.53 1.94 -1.68
N VAL A 80 6.62 2.63 -1.35
CA VAL A 80 6.57 4.01 -0.86
C VAL A 80 6.02 4.97 -1.91
N ALA A 81 6.41 4.82 -3.18
CA ALA A 81 5.86 5.64 -4.25
C ALA A 81 4.34 5.47 -4.38
N LEU A 82 3.83 4.23 -4.31
CA LEU A 82 2.40 3.94 -4.35
C LEU A 82 1.67 4.53 -3.13
N PHE A 83 2.24 4.39 -1.93
CA PHE A 83 1.73 5.01 -0.71
C PHE A 83 1.61 6.53 -0.84
N ILE A 84 2.69 7.22 -1.24
CA ILE A 84 2.72 8.68 -1.38
C ILE A 84 1.72 9.16 -2.44
N LEU A 85 1.68 8.51 -3.62
CA LEU A 85 0.73 8.86 -4.68
C LEU A 85 -0.72 8.67 -4.22
N GLY A 86 -0.99 7.61 -3.45
CA GLY A 86 -2.31 7.34 -2.88
C GLY A 86 -2.74 8.42 -1.90
N LEU A 87 -1.82 8.79 -1.01
CA LEU A 87 -2.01 9.84 -0.02
C LEU A 87 -2.26 11.20 -0.69
N ILE A 88 -1.45 11.57 -1.69
CA ILE A 88 -1.62 12.80 -2.48
C ILE A 88 -2.97 12.80 -3.19
N ASN A 89 -3.40 11.68 -3.76
CA ASN A 89 -4.70 11.56 -4.41
C ASN A 89 -5.85 11.77 -3.40
N ALA A 90 -5.78 11.14 -2.23
CA ALA A 90 -6.79 11.30 -1.17
C ALA A 90 -6.82 12.73 -0.60
N ILE A 91 -5.66 13.34 -0.32
CA ILE A 91 -5.54 14.73 0.14
C ILE A 91 -6.14 15.71 -0.87
N ASN A 92 -5.97 15.44 -2.16
CA ASN A 92 -6.54 16.27 -3.22
C ASN A 92 -8.00 15.94 -3.55
N GLY A 93 -8.62 14.97 -2.87
CA GLY A 93 -9.99 14.53 -3.15
C GLY A 93 -10.16 13.86 -4.52
N LYS A 94 -9.08 13.27 -5.05
CA LYS A 94 -9.05 12.64 -6.38
C LYS A 94 -9.13 11.12 -6.26
N ALA A 95 -10.17 10.52 -6.80
CA ALA A 95 -10.26 9.06 -6.99
C ALA A 95 -9.44 8.63 -8.23
N LYS A 96 -8.12 8.80 -8.17
CA LYS A 96 -7.18 8.43 -9.24
C LYS A 96 -6.52 7.09 -8.91
N GLU A 97 -6.56 6.17 -9.87
CA GLU A 97 -5.94 4.85 -9.73
C GLU A 97 -4.43 4.96 -9.57
N LEU A 98 -3.88 4.14 -8.68
CA LEU A 98 -2.44 3.98 -8.55
C LEU A 98 -1.85 3.26 -9.79
N PRO A 99 -0.60 3.57 -10.17
CA PRO A 99 0.11 2.79 -11.18
C PRO A 99 0.15 1.30 -10.83
N LEU A 100 0.13 0.44 -11.85
CA LEU A 100 0.24 -1.04 -11.78
C LEU A 100 -0.91 -1.76 -11.06
N ILE A 101 -1.24 -1.37 -9.83
CA ILE A 101 -2.21 -2.06 -8.97
C ILE A 101 -3.60 -1.42 -9.00
N GLY A 102 -3.70 -0.14 -9.38
CA GLY A 102 -4.89 0.66 -9.12
C GLY A 102 -6.15 0.26 -9.87
N LYS A 103 -6.08 -0.65 -10.84
CA LYS A 103 -7.24 -1.21 -11.56
C LYS A 103 -7.87 -2.42 -10.85
N ILE A 104 -7.16 -3.03 -9.90
CA ILE A 104 -7.65 -4.19 -9.16
C ILE A 104 -8.79 -3.74 -8.24
N ARG A 105 -9.84 -4.55 -8.12
CA ARG A 105 -11.02 -4.29 -7.27
C ARG A 105 -11.29 -5.50 -6.38
N ILE A 106 -10.82 -5.44 -5.15
CA ILE A 106 -11.11 -6.38 -4.07
C ILE A 106 -12.36 -5.93 -3.32
N ILE A 107 -12.42 -4.63 -3.00
CA ILE A 107 -13.58 -3.99 -2.36
C ILE A 107 -14.40 -3.28 -3.43
N ARG A 108 -15.72 -3.49 -3.43
CA ARG A 108 -16.69 -2.90 -4.37
C ARG A 108 -17.43 -1.71 -3.75
#